data_AF-A0A2D6HCE5-F1
#
_entry.id   AF-A0A2D6HCE5-F1
#
_cell.length_a   1.000
_cell.length_b   1.000
_cell.length_c   1.000
_cell.angle_alpha   90.00
_cell.angle_beta   90.00
_cell.angle_gamma   90.00
#
_symmetry.space_group_name_H-M   'P 1'
#
loop_
_entity.id
_entity.type
_entity.pdbx_description
1 polymer ?
#
loop_
_entity_poly.entity_id
_entity_poly.type
_entity_poly.pdbx_seq_one_letter_code
_entity_poly.pdbx_strand_id
1 'polypeptide(L)'
;MAIKDLTCLPAALACSRVDALIATDVSPAARTVAEMAGVPLVSLSTGVLRRRDAAIPPEFTPCAYGNTRFGGSRNRLLQRLGALVDLPLLDVINRVRRQASLAPHRHLEETRSPTAAISQMPAGLDFPWPSDPGGCASPGVRRARAGLSLGTGRLRVAALRAAIERVLADASFASAARRTQEACRNGGGIQRAVQIMETVTAGGGVDPNPAE
;
A
#
# COMPACT_ATOMS: atom_id res chain seq x y z
N MET A 1 17.84 -5.82 3.82
CA MET A 1 17.01 -6.86 3.16
C MET A 1 16.82 -6.56 1.68
N ALA A 2 16.31 -5.37 1.28
CA ALA A 2 16.04 -4.99 -0.12
C ALA A 2 17.20 -5.13 -1.14
N ILE A 3 18.47 -5.01 -0.72
CA ILE A 3 19.62 -5.11 -1.64
C ILE A 3 19.84 -6.54 -2.15
N LYS A 4 19.57 -7.55 -1.31
CA LYS A 4 19.78 -8.96 -1.69
C LYS A 4 18.75 -9.39 -2.74
N ASP A 5 17.50 -8.95 -2.57
CA ASP A 5 16.41 -9.24 -3.51
C ASP A 5 16.68 -8.65 -4.90
N LEU A 6 17.39 -7.52 -5.00
CA LEU A 6 17.65 -6.88 -6.29
C LEU A 6 18.68 -7.62 -7.16
N THR A 7 19.57 -8.42 -6.57
CA THR A 7 20.67 -9.05 -7.31
C THR A 7 20.46 -10.53 -7.61
N CYS A 8 19.82 -11.29 -6.71
CA CYS A 8 19.66 -12.74 -6.90
C CYS A 8 18.31 -13.16 -7.47
N LEU A 9 17.24 -12.39 -7.21
CA LEU A 9 15.89 -12.78 -7.59
C LEU A 9 15.65 -12.79 -9.12
N PRO A 10 16.15 -11.84 -9.93
CA PRO A 10 15.95 -11.87 -11.38
C PRO A 10 16.46 -13.16 -12.03
N ALA A 11 17.64 -13.63 -11.64
CA ALA A 11 18.21 -14.88 -12.13
C ALA A 11 17.38 -16.10 -11.68
N ALA A 12 16.91 -16.12 -10.43
CA ALA A 12 16.06 -17.19 -9.93
C ALA A 12 14.71 -17.28 -10.68
N LEU A 13 14.11 -16.12 -11.00
CA LEU A 13 12.87 -16.05 -11.79
C LEU A 13 13.09 -16.53 -13.24
N ALA A 14 14.20 -16.13 -13.86
CA ALA A 14 14.56 -16.58 -15.21
C ALA A 14 14.77 -18.11 -15.27
N CYS A 15 15.40 -18.70 -14.26
CA CYS A 15 15.56 -20.15 -14.17
C CYS A 15 14.24 -20.91 -13.97
N SER A 16 13.25 -20.28 -13.35
CA SER A 16 11.99 -20.93 -12.95
C SER A 16 10.86 -20.81 -14.00
N ARG A 17 11.08 -20.06 -15.10
CA ARG A 17 10.08 -19.82 -16.17
C ARG A 17 8.70 -19.40 -15.65
N VAL A 18 8.67 -18.39 -14.78
CA VAL A 18 7.41 -17.84 -14.27
C VAL A 18 6.76 -16.88 -15.27
N ASP A 19 5.43 -16.94 -15.42
CA ASP A 19 4.68 -16.10 -16.35
C ASP A 19 4.30 -14.72 -15.79
N ALA A 20 4.36 -14.56 -14.46
CA ALA A 20 4.05 -13.31 -13.77
C ALA A 20 4.70 -13.26 -12.38
N LEU A 21 4.93 -12.04 -11.87
CA LEU A 21 5.37 -11.79 -10.51
C LEU A 21 4.24 -11.16 -9.69
N ILE A 22 3.88 -11.78 -8.56
CA ILE A 22 3.04 -11.16 -7.54
C ILE A 22 3.94 -10.76 -6.39
N ALA A 23 3.92 -9.48 -6.02
CA ALA A 23 4.76 -8.98 -4.95
C ALA A 23 4.05 -7.94 -4.10
N THR A 24 4.42 -7.87 -2.83
CA THR A 24 3.81 -6.92 -1.91
C THR A 24 4.15 -5.47 -2.27
N ASP A 25 3.20 -4.56 -2.10
CA ASP A 25 3.35 -3.12 -2.40
C ASP A 25 4.32 -2.38 -1.45
N VAL A 26 4.77 -3.05 -0.40
CA VAL A 26 5.87 -2.61 0.49
C VAL A 26 7.24 -3.14 0.06
N SER A 27 7.32 -3.92 -1.04
CA SER A 27 8.57 -4.39 -1.62
C SER A 27 9.00 -3.47 -2.77
N PRO A 28 9.87 -2.48 -2.51
CA PRO A 28 10.22 -1.46 -3.51
C PRO A 28 11.15 -2.01 -4.60
N ALA A 29 11.66 -3.23 -4.45
CA ALA A 29 12.48 -3.92 -5.45
C ALA A 29 11.64 -4.63 -6.53
N ALA A 30 10.37 -4.94 -6.23
CA ALA A 30 9.55 -5.85 -7.02
C ALA A 30 9.45 -5.48 -8.50
N ARG A 31 9.18 -4.20 -8.80
CA ARG A 31 9.08 -3.75 -10.19
C ARG A 31 10.40 -3.83 -10.94
N THR A 32 11.50 -3.45 -10.32
CA THR A 32 12.82 -3.57 -10.95
C THR A 32 13.13 -5.03 -11.28
N VAL A 33 12.85 -5.94 -10.33
CA VAL A 33 13.04 -7.38 -10.55
C VAL A 33 12.14 -7.91 -11.68
N ALA A 34 10.86 -7.52 -11.72
CA ALA A 34 9.93 -7.93 -12.77
C ALA A 34 10.38 -7.46 -14.16
N GLU A 35 10.78 -6.18 -14.27
CA GLU A 35 11.26 -5.60 -15.52
C GLU A 35 12.58 -6.24 -15.98
N MET A 36 13.49 -6.56 -15.06
CA MET A 36 14.74 -7.29 -15.38
C MET A 36 14.47 -8.73 -15.85
N ALA A 37 13.45 -9.39 -15.29
CA ALA A 37 13.07 -10.75 -15.67
C ALA A 37 12.14 -10.79 -16.91
N GLY A 38 11.64 -9.64 -17.38
CA GLY A 38 10.73 -9.56 -18.51
C GLY A 38 9.32 -10.09 -18.23
N VAL A 39 8.87 -10.10 -16.97
CA VAL A 39 7.57 -10.65 -16.55
C VAL A 39 6.62 -9.55 -16.05
N PRO A 40 5.30 -9.67 -16.25
CA PRO A 40 4.32 -8.74 -15.70
C PRO A 40 4.34 -8.76 -14.16
N LEU A 41 4.10 -7.59 -13.55
CA LEU A 41 3.99 -7.42 -12.10
C LEU A 41 2.54 -7.15 -11.70
N VAL A 42 2.08 -7.82 -10.64
CA VAL A 42 0.86 -7.47 -9.90
C VAL A 42 1.24 -7.10 -8.47
N SER A 43 0.81 -5.94 -8.00
CA SER A 43 1.05 -5.50 -6.62
C SER A 43 0.01 -6.11 -5.67
N LEU A 44 0.46 -6.66 -4.56
CA LEU A 44 -0.40 -7.21 -3.50
C LEU A 44 -0.30 -6.33 -2.24
N SER A 45 -1.36 -5.61 -1.93
CA SER A 45 -1.45 -4.78 -0.74
C SER A 45 -2.15 -5.55 0.37
N THR A 46 -1.36 -6.07 1.31
CA THR A 46 -1.86 -6.78 2.51
C THR A 46 -2.19 -5.82 3.67
N GLY A 47 -1.75 -4.56 3.57
CA GLY A 47 -2.05 -3.48 4.52
C GLY A 47 -3.01 -2.45 3.94
N VAL A 48 -3.00 -1.24 4.53
CA VAL A 48 -3.76 -0.10 4.01
C VAL A 48 -3.20 0.32 2.66
N LEU A 49 -4.06 0.40 1.64
CA LEU A 49 -3.65 0.81 0.30
C LEU A 49 -3.09 2.24 0.35
N ARG A 50 -1.79 2.38 0.10
CA ARG A 50 -1.11 3.69 0.14
C ARG A 50 -1.28 4.41 -1.20
N ARG A 51 -2.37 5.17 -1.38
CA ARG A 51 -2.54 6.01 -2.59
C ARG A 51 -2.02 7.43 -2.35
N ARG A 52 -1.27 7.97 -3.32
CA ARG A 52 -0.94 9.40 -3.32
C ARG A 52 -2.04 10.16 -4.04
N ASP A 53 -2.74 10.96 -3.27
CA ASP A 53 -3.81 11.82 -3.74
C ASP A 53 -3.70 13.14 -2.97
N ALA A 54 -3.90 14.26 -3.64
CA ALA A 54 -3.93 15.56 -2.98
C ALA A 54 -5.09 15.66 -1.97
N ALA A 55 -6.18 14.94 -2.20
CA ALA A 55 -7.30 14.87 -1.27
C ALA A 55 -6.96 14.07 0.01
N ILE A 56 -5.95 13.21 -0.05
CA ILE A 56 -5.56 12.32 1.05
C ILE A 56 -4.42 12.95 1.86
N PRO A 57 -4.57 13.13 3.19
CA PRO A 57 -3.47 13.57 4.04
C PRO A 57 -2.35 12.51 4.02
N PRO A 58 -1.07 12.92 3.93
CA PRO A 58 0.03 11.97 3.99
C PRO A 58 0.09 11.24 5.33
N GLU A 59 0.40 9.95 5.29
CA GLU A 59 0.40 9.02 6.43
C GLU A 59 1.31 9.42 7.59
N PHE A 60 2.35 10.22 7.33
CA PHE A 60 3.29 10.72 8.33
C PHE A 60 2.79 11.99 9.04
N THR A 61 1.59 12.47 8.72
CA THR A 61 1.01 13.67 9.34
C THR A 61 -0.20 13.35 10.21
N PRO A 62 -0.40 14.07 11.33
CA PRO A 62 -1.57 13.89 12.19
C PRO A 62 -2.84 14.56 11.62
N CYS A 63 -2.80 15.04 10.38
CA CYS A 63 -3.87 15.82 9.80
C CYS A 63 -5.11 14.95 9.53
N ALA A 64 -6.27 15.39 10.02
CA ALA A 64 -7.54 14.80 9.61
C ALA A 64 -7.75 15.05 8.10
N TYR A 65 -8.43 14.11 7.46
CA TYR A 65 -8.90 14.31 6.09
C TYR A 65 -9.99 15.37 6.07
N GLY A 66 -10.00 16.19 5.02
CA GLY A 66 -10.98 17.24 4.83
C GLY A 66 -10.93 17.77 3.40
N ASN A 67 -12.10 17.94 2.78
CA ASN A 67 -12.23 18.30 1.36
C ASN A 67 -12.08 19.81 1.10
N THR A 68 -11.20 20.50 1.83
CA THR A 68 -10.96 21.93 1.63
C THR A 68 -9.86 22.16 0.60
N ARG A 69 -10.00 23.19 -0.24
CA ARG A 69 -8.95 23.56 -1.22
C ARG A 69 -7.61 23.86 -0.57
N PHE A 70 -7.63 24.45 0.64
CA PHE A 70 -6.44 24.68 1.44
C PHE A 70 -5.82 23.36 1.95
N GLY A 71 -6.64 22.40 2.37
CA GLY A 71 -6.21 21.05 2.73
C GLY A 71 -5.50 20.34 1.58
N GLY A 72 -6.03 20.42 0.36
CA GLY A 72 -5.40 19.81 -0.81
C GLY A 72 -4.03 20.40 -1.16
N SER A 73 -3.88 21.72 -1.07
CA SER A 73 -2.57 22.37 -1.30
C SER A 73 -1.56 22.04 -0.21
N ARG A 74 -1.98 22.01 1.06
CA ARG A 74 -1.14 21.55 2.18
C ARG A 74 -0.69 20.11 1.97
N ASN A 75 -1.60 19.21 1.61
CA ASN A 75 -1.29 17.80 1.38
C ASN A 75 -0.29 17.64 0.22
N ARG A 76 -0.46 18.37 -0.89
CA ARG A 76 0.52 18.38 -2.00
C ARG A 76 1.91 18.81 -1.54
N LEU A 77 2.01 19.87 -0.74
CA LEU A 77 3.28 20.34 -0.20
C LEU A 77 3.92 19.29 0.71
N LEU A 78 3.14 18.73 1.65
CA LEU A 78 3.61 17.69 2.54
C LEU A 78 4.10 16.46 1.76
N GLN A 79 3.36 16.00 0.74
CA GLN A 79 3.79 14.89 -0.12
C GLN A 79 5.12 15.17 -0.82
N ARG A 80 5.36 16.42 -1.26
CA ARG A 80 6.65 16.82 -1.85
C ARG A 80 7.79 16.76 -0.84
N LEU A 81 7.53 17.18 0.41
CA LEU A 81 8.51 17.08 1.48
C LEU A 81 8.78 15.62 1.89
N GLY A 82 7.73 14.80 1.97
CA GLY A 82 7.85 13.37 2.25
C GLY A 82 8.68 12.62 1.19
N ALA A 83 8.57 13.02 -0.08
CA ALA A 83 9.38 12.45 -1.15
C ALA A 83 10.90 12.62 -0.94
N LEU A 84 11.34 13.57 -0.10
CA LEU A 84 12.75 13.73 0.26
C LEU A 84 13.24 12.58 1.16
N VAL A 85 12.38 12.07 2.04
CA VAL A 85 12.67 10.93 2.92
C VAL A 85 12.85 9.64 2.12
N ASP A 86 12.17 9.55 0.99
CA ASP A 86 12.20 8.39 0.11
C ASP A 86 13.46 8.31 -0.76
N LEU A 87 14.17 9.44 -0.95
CA LEU A 87 15.31 9.55 -1.86
C LEU A 87 16.42 8.50 -1.63
N PRO A 88 16.87 8.20 -0.39
CA PRO A 88 17.94 7.24 -0.18
C PRO A 88 17.56 5.83 -0.66
N LEU A 89 16.30 5.44 -0.48
CA LEU A 89 15.81 4.15 -0.95
C LEU A 89 15.69 4.14 -2.48
N LEU A 90 15.17 5.22 -3.06
CA LEU A 90 15.12 5.39 -4.52
C LEU A 90 16.50 5.35 -5.16
N ASP A 91 17.52 5.93 -4.53
CA ASP A 91 18.89 5.92 -5.05
C ASP A 91 19.47 4.51 -5.10
N VAL A 92 19.21 3.67 -4.09
CA VAL A 92 19.62 2.26 -4.09
C VAL A 92 18.96 1.50 -5.24
N ILE A 93 17.66 1.70 -5.43
CA ILE A 93 16.91 1.03 -6.50
C ILE A 93 17.37 1.52 -7.87
N ASN A 94 17.51 2.84 -8.04
CA ASN A 94 17.93 3.47 -9.29
C ASN A 94 19.35 3.10 -9.69
N ARG A 95 20.23 2.79 -8.74
CA ARG A 95 21.56 2.26 -9.03
C ARG A 95 21.47 0.93 -9.78
N VAL A 96 20.64 0.01 -9.30
CA VAL A 96 20.42 -1.30 -9.96
C VAL A 96 19.72 -1.12 -11.29
N ARG A 97 18.69 -0.26 -11.35
CA ARG A 97 17.98 0.04 -12.60
C ARG A 97 18.92 0.56 -13.70
N ARG A 98 19.84 1.46 -13.37
CA ARG A 98 20.86 1.95 -14.31
C ARG A 98 21.79 0.84 -14.81
N GLN A 99 22.20 -0.07 -13.93
CA GLN A 99 23.02 -1.22 -14.32
C GLN A 99 22.27 -2.17 -15.27
N ALA A 100 20.94 -2.26 -15.12
CA ALA A 100 20.06 -3.04 -15.98
C ALA A 100 19.49 -2.26 -17.18
N SER A 101 19.99 -1.04 -17.46
CA SER A 101 19.48 -0.16 -18.54
C SER A 101 17.98 0.17 -18.45
N LEU A 102 17.42 0.19 -17.24
CA LEU A 102 16.03 0.55 -16.97
C LEU A 102 15.90 2.03 -16.57
N ALA A 103 14.77 2.65 -16.94
CA ALA A 103 14.48 4.05 -16.61
C ALA A 103 14.39 4.26 -15.09
N PRO A 104 14.99 5.31 -14.50
CA PRO A 104 14.98 5.53 -13.06
C PRO A 104 13.59 5.90 -12.53
N HIS A 105 13.28 5.47 -11.31
CA HIS A 105 12.09 5.88 -10.58
C HIS A 105 12.26 7.26 -9.94
N ARG A 106 11.21 8.08 -9.99
CA ARG A 106 11.19 9.41 -9.35
C ARG A 106 10.53 9.40 -7.98
N HIS A 107 9.62 8.44 -7.75
CA HIS A 107 8.86 8.29 -6.51
C HIS A 107 8.69 6.82 -6.16
N LEU A 108 8.53 6.48 -4.87
CA LEU A 108 8.36 5.07 -4.46
C LEU A 108 7.08 4.44 -5.00
N GLU A 109 6.05 5.20 -5.35
CA GLU A 109 4.85 4.65 -6.01
C GLU A 109 5.17 4.01 -7.35
N GLU A 110 6.17 4.53 -8.06
CA GLU A 110 6.60 3.93 -9.31
C GLU A 110 7.23 2.56 -9.09
N THR A 111 7.59 2.16 -7.87
CA THR A 111 8.08 0.80 -7.58
C THR A 111 6.96 -0.25 -7.54
N ARG A 112 5.70 0.17 -7.64
CA ARG A 112 4.52 -0.70 -7.70
C ARG A 112 4.14 -1.02 -9.15
N SER A 113 3.25 -2.00 -9.30
CA SER A 113 2.67 -2.33 -10.60
C SER A 113 1.90 -1.12 -11.17
N PRO A 114 2.15 -0.74 -12.42
CA PRO A 114 1.34 0.27 -13.11
C PRO A 114 -0.01 -0.27 -13.61
N THR A 115 -0.15 -1.60 -13.69
CA THR A 115 -1.28 -2.26 -14.37
C THR A 115 -2.32 -2.81 -13.39
N ALA A 116 -1.90 -3.38 -12.27
CA ALA A 116 -2.83 -4.02 -11.35
C ALA A 116 -2.34 -4.03 -9.90
N ALA A 117 -3.27 -3.75 -8.99
CA ALA A 117 -3.10 -3.95 -7.55
C ALA A 117 -4.26 -4.79 -7.01
N ILE A 118 -3.93 -5.81 -6.23
CA ILE A 118 -4.87 -6.62 -5.46
C ILE A 118 -4.80 -6.14 -4.01
N SER A 119 -5.93 -5.73 -3.46
CA SER A 119 -6.03 -5.35 -2.05
C SER A 119 -7.35 -5.85 -1.49
N GLN A 120 -7.33 -6.19 -0.21
CA GLN A 120 -8.53 -6.45 0.55
C GLN A 120 -8.54 -5.51 1.75
N MET A 121 -9.40 -4.50 1.69
CA MET A 121 -9.44 -3.46 2.71
C MET A 121 -10.88 -3.24 3.20
N PRO A 122 -11.15 -3.37 4.50
CA PRO A 122 -12.45 -3.06 5.04
C PRO A 122 -12.68 -1.55 5.00
N ALA A 123 -13.93 -1.11 4.81
CA ALA A 123 -14.29 0.31 4.67
C ALA A 123 -13.78 1.20 5.82
N GLY A 124 -13.61 0.66 7.03
CA GLY A 124 -13.04 1.39 8.17
C GLY A 124 -11.56 1.77 8.03
N LEU A 125 -10.86 1.20 7.04
CA LEU A 125 -9.46 1.44 6.74
C LEU A 125 -9.23 2.17 5.40
N ASP A 126 -10.28 2.52 4.65
CA ASP A 126 -10.17 3.17 3.32
C ASP A 126 -10.59 4.66 3.31
N PHE A 127 -10.03 5.42 2.37
CA PHE A 127 -10.48 6.78 2.04
C PHE A 127 -11.69 6.72 1.09
N PRO A 128 -12.53 7.76 1.04
CA PRO A 128 -13.57 7.88 0.02
C PRO A 128 -12.96 7.85 -1.38
N TRP A 129 -13.56 7.04 -2.26
CA TRP A 129 -13.21 7.06 -3.68
C TRP A 129 -13.98 8.19 -4.39
N PRO A 130 -13.41 8.84 -5.42
CA PRO A 130 -14.15 9.82 -6.23
C PRO A 130 -15.43 9.25 -6.86
N SER A 131 -15.44 7.94 -7.13
CA SER A 131 -16.59 7.17 -7.65
C SER A 131 -17.54 6.64 -6.57
N ASP A 132 -17.19 6.79 -5.28
CA ASP A 132 -18.04 6.43 -4.14
C ASP A 132 -18.14 7.63 -3.17
N PRO A 133 -19.05 8.58 -3.44
CA PRO A 133 -19.27 9.75 -2.58
C PRO A 133 -19.87 9.40 -1.20
N GLY A 134 -20.27 8.14 -0.97
CA GLY A 134 -20.68 7.62 0.34
C GLY A 134 -19.51 7.21 1.23
N GLY A 135 -18.32 7.07 0.64
CA GLY A 135 -17.08 6.80 1.36
C GLY A 135 -16.81 7.88 2.39
N CYS A 136 -16.46 7.47 3.61
CA CYS A 136 -16.42 8.41 4.72
C CYS A 136 -14.99 8.88 5.03
N ALA A 137 -14.89 10.19 5.18
CA ALA A 137 -13.75 11.09 5.10
C ALA A 137 -12.60 10.90 6.13
N SER A 138 -12.18 9.69 6.52
CA SER A 138 -10.97 9.46 7.35
C SER A 138 -10.64 7.96 7.47
N PRO A 139 -9.53 7.44 6.96
CA PRO A 139 -9.07 6.08 7.22
C PRO A 139 -8.00 6.02 8.29
N GLY A 140 -7.75 4.77 8.66
CA GLY A 140 -6.66 4.35 9.50
C GLY A 140 -7.19 3.71 10.77
N VAL A 141 -6.23 3.14 11.51
CA VAL A 141 -6.42 2.45 12.78
C VAL A 141 -7.32 3.25 13.77
N ARG A 142 -7.33 4.59 13.69
CA ARG A 142 -8.23 5.45 14.48
C ARG A 142 -9.72 5.29 14.15
N ARG A 143 -10.12 5.18 12.89
CA ARG A 143 -11.52 4.97 12.49
C ARG A 143 -11.96 3.54 12.74
N ALA A 144 -11.07 2.60 12.45
CA ALA A 144 -11.24 1.23 12.90
C ALA A 144 -11.33 1.13 14.44
N ARG A 145 -10.99 2.20 15.18
CA ARG A 145 -10.89 2.25 16.66
C ARG A 145 -9.96 1.17 17.22
N ALA A 146 -8.99 0.76 16.41
CA ALA A 146 -8.04 -0.32 16.69
C ALA A 146 -6.68 0.20 17.20
N GLY A 147 -6.54 1.50 17.49
CA GLY A 147 -5.31 2.07 18.04
C GLY A 147 -5.28 3.60 18.05
N LEU A 148 -4.09 4.15 18.34
CA LEU A 148 -3.87 5.57 18.64
C LEU A 148 -2.95 6.26 17.62
N SER A 149 -3.31 7.50 17.30
CA SER A 149 -2.49 8.49 16.64
C SER A 149 -1.55 9.30 17.52
N LEU A 150 -0.24 9.24 17.32
CA LEU A 150 0.69 10.13 18.03
C LEU A 150 1.20 11.24 17.10
N GLY A 151 1.22 12.47 17.60
CA GLY A 151 1.81 13.60 16.89
C GLY A 151 3.34 13.49 16.89
N THR A 152 3.96 13.64 15.73
CA THR A 152 5.42 13.44 15.55
C THR A 152 6.27 14.61 16.03
N GLY A 153 5.73 15.83 16.14
CA GLY A 153 6.51 17.04 16.41
C GLY A 153 7.16 17.13 17.80
N ARG A 154 6.72 16.33 18.79
CA ARG A 154 7.25 16.33 20.18
C ARG A 154 7.08 14.97 20.87
N LEU A 155 7.26 13.87 20.13
CA LEU A 155 7.08 12.54 20.69
C LEU A 155 8.14 12.27 21.78
N ARG A 156 7.70 12.12 23.04
CA ARG A 156 8.56 11.75 24.17
C ARG A 156 8.44 10.25 24.46
N VAL A 157 9.50 9.64 24.96
CA VAL A 157 9.50 8.22 25.39
C VAL A 157 8.35 7.93 26.36
N ALA A 158 8.09 8.82 27.32
CA ALA A 158 6.98 8.68 28.26
C ALA A 158 5.60 8.69 27.56
N ALA A 159 5.41 9.55 26.56
CA ALA A 159 4.15 9.62 25.81
C ALA A 159 3.95 8.38 24.93
N LEU A 160 5.02 7.87 24.32
CA LEU A 160 4.99 6.62 23.56
C LEU A 160 4.69 5.42 24.46
N ARG A 161 5.34 5.33 25.62
CA ARG A 161 5.08 4.30 26.63
C ARG A 161 3.63 4.31 27.09
N ALA A 162 3.11 5.46 27.48
CA ALA A 162 1.72 5.60 27.90
C ALA A 162 0.72 5.23 26.79
N ALA A 163 1.04 5.54 25.53
CA ALA A 163 0.21 5.16 24.39
C ALA A 163 0.19 3.64 24.18
N ILE A 164 1.35 2.98 24.28
CA ILE A 164 1.45 1.52 24.19
C ILE A 164 0.68 0.86 25.34
N GLU A 165 0.91 1.29 26.58
CA GLU A 165 0.22 0.78 27.77
C GLU A 165 -1.30 0.91 27.63
N ARG A 166 -1.79 2.06 27.14
CA ARG A 166 -3.21 2.27 26.89
C ARG A 166 -3.78 1.32 25.83
N VAL A 167 -3.07 1.13 24.71
CA VAL A 167 -3.53 0.22 23.63
C VAL A 167 -3.59 -1.22 24.13
N LEU A 168 -2.66 -1.62 24.99
CA LEU A 168 -2.63 -2.97 25.56
C LEU A 168 -3.66 -3.16 26.68
N ALA A 169 -3.96 -2.13 27.48
CA ALA A 169 -4.88 -2.24 28.62
C ALA A 169 -6.36 -2.15 28.24
N ASP A 170 -6.71 -1.34 27.25
CA ASP A 170 -8.11 -1.12 26.85
C ASP A 170 -8.56 -2.16 25.80
N ALA A 171 -9.40 -3.10 26.25
CA ALA A 171 -9.90 -4.21 25.42
C ALA A 171 -10.74 -3.77 24.20
N SER A 172 -11.18 -2.50 24.16
CA SER A 172 -11.89 -1.95 23.01
C SER A 172 -11.01 -1.96 21.75
N PHE A 173 -9.70 -1.72 21.87
CA PHE A 173 -8.76 -1.77 20.74
C PHE A 173 -8.66 -3.18 20.17
N ALA A 174 -8.48 -4.18 21.03
CA ALA A 174 -8.43 -5.59 20.61
C ALA A 174 -9.75 -6.04 19.97
N SER A 175 -10.88 -5.63 20.53
CA SER A 175 -12.20 -5.95 19.98
C SER A 175 -12.44 -5.28 18.63
N ALA A 176 -11.93 -4.07 18.44
CA ALA A 176 -12.01 -3.37 17.18
C ALA A 176 -11.09 -3.98 16.11
N ALA A 177 -9.87 -4.36 16.48
CA ALA A 177 -8.96 -5.10 15.61
C ALA A 177 -9.57 -6.44 15.16
N ARG A 178 -10.24 -7.18 16.07
CA ARG A 178 -10.98 -8.41 15.71
C ARG A 178 -12.09 -8.16 14.70
N ARG A 179 -12.91 -7.11 14.87
CA ARG A 179 -13.94 -6.75 13.87
C ARG A 179 -13.33 -6.45 12.51
N THR A 180 -12.21 -5.74 12.47
CA THR A 180 -11.47 -5.47 11.22
C THR A 180 -10.93 -6.77 10.60
N GLN A 181 -10.38 -7.67 11.41
CA GLN A 181 -9.90 -8.99 10.97
C GLN A 181 -11.03 -9.83 10.39
N GLU A 182 -12.18 -9.89 11.05
CA GLU A 182 -13.37 -10.61 10.58
C GLU A 182 -13.89 -10.02 9.26
N ALA A 183 -13.93 -8.69 9.15
CA ALA A 183 -14.31 -8.02 7.91
C ALA A 183 -13.35 -8.35 6.76
N CYS A 184 -12.03 -8.41 7.02
CA CYS A 184 -11.08 -8.92 6.03
C CYS A 184 -11.39 -10.40 5.69
N ARG A 185 -11.48 -11.27 6.69
CA ARG A 185 -11.68 -12.71 6.48
C ARG A 185 -12.94 -13.02 5.67
N ASN A 186 -14.00 -12.25 5.87
CA ASN A 186 -15.30 -12.44 5.21
C ASN A 186 -15.45 -11.61 3.93
N GLY A 187 -14.46 -10.79 3.55
CA GLY A 187 -14.55 -9.87 2.43
C GLY A 187 -14.53 -10.53 1.04
N GLY A 188 -14.24 -11.84 0.94
CA GLY A 188 -14.33 -12.60 -0.31
C GLY A 188 -13.27 -12.26 -1.38
N GLY A 189 -12.40 -11.28 -1.12
CA GLY A 189 -11.44 -10.76 -2.11
C GLY A 189 -10.42 -11.80 -2.56
N ILE A 190 -10.01 -12.70 -1.67
CA ILE A 190 -9.11 -13.81 -2.00
C ILE A 190 -9.77 -14.77 -2.98
N GLN A 191 -11.01 -15.19 -2.69
CA GLN A 191 -11.78 -16.09 -3.55
C GLN A 191 -12.01 -15.47 -4.92
N ARG A 192 -12.34 -14.17 -4.97
CA ARG A 192 -12.51 -13.44 -6.23
C ARG A 192 -11.21 -13.34 -7.02
N ALA A 193 -10.08 -13.11 -6.36
CA ALA A 193 -8.77 -13.08 -7.02
C ALA A 193 -8.42 -14.45 -7.63
N VAL A 194 -8.69 -15.55 -6.91
CA VAL A 194 -8.51 -16.92 -7.44
C VAL A 194 -9.36 -17.12 -8.69
N GLN A 195 -10.65 -16.78 -8.64
CA GLN A 195 -11.54 -16.86 -9.81
C GLN A 195 -11.02 -16.05 -11.00
N ILE A 196 -10.55 -14.82 -10.79
CA ILE A 196 -10.00 -14.00 -11.86
C ILE A 196 -8.76 -14.66 -12.47
N MET A 197 -7.87 -15.21 -11.64
CA MET A 197 -6.69 -15.94 -12.13
C MET A 197 -7.09 -17.17 -12.96
N GLU A 198 -8.05 -17.96 -12.49
CA GLU A 198 -8.58 -19.13 -13.20
C GLU A 198 -9.19 -18.74 -14.55
N THR A 199 -9.99 -17.67 -14.61
CA THR A 199 -10.62 -17.20 -15.86
C THR A 199 -9.58 -16.71 -16.88
N VAL A 200 -8.57 -15.96 -16.43
CA VAL A 200 -7.50 -15.44 -17.31
C VAL A 200 -6.62 -16.57 -17.85
N THR A 201 -6.29 -17.55 -17.01
CA THR A 201 -5.51 -18.73 -17.44
C THR A 201 -6.30 -19.65 -18.38
N ALA A 202 -7.63 -19.71 -18.24
CA ALA A 202 -8.51 -20.44 -19.15
C ALA A 202 -8.80 -19.72 -20.48
N GLY A 203 -8.27 -18.50 -20.70
CA GLY A 203 -8.50 -17.72 -21.92
C GLY A 203 -9.87 -17.02 -21.99
N GLY A 204 -10.61 -16.96 -20.87
CA GLY A 204 -11.88 -16.26 -20.78
C GLY A 204 -11.70 -14.76 -20.49
N GLY A 205 -12.46 -13.91 -21.19
CA GLY A 205 -12.55 -12.50 -20.83
C GLY A 205 -13.16 -12.32 -19.43
N VAL A 206 -12.55 -11.47 -18.60
CA VAL A 206 -13.06 -11.15 -17.27
C VAL A 206 -14.12 -10.06 -17.42
N ASP A 207 -15.38 -10.37 -17.09
CA ASP A 207 -16.41 -9.35 -16.88
C ASP A 207 -16.08 -8.58 -15.58
N PRO A 208 -15.81 -7.26 -15.65
CA PRO A 208 -15.44 -6.47 -14.49
C PRO A 208 -16.58 -6.29 -13.48
N ASN A 209 -17.83 -6.68 -13.80
CA ASN A 209 -18.95 -6.51 -12.89
C ASN A 209 -20.01 -7.62 -13.02
N PRO A 210 -19.80 -8.82 -12.42
CA PRO A 210 -20.89 -9.76 -12.27
C PRO A 210 -21.87 -9.20 -11.23
N ALA A 211 -23.16 -9.22 -11.56
CA ALA A 211 -24.23 -8.72 -10.69
C ALA A 211 -24.11 -9.27 -9.26
N GLU A 212 -24.40 -8.37 -8.31
CA GLU A 212 -24.39 -8.54 -6.84
C GLU A 212 -24.98 -9.85 -6.32
#